data_AF-A0A9P7TVX6-F1
#
_entry.id   AF-A0A9P7TVX6-F1
#
_cell.length_a   1.000
_cell.length_b   1.000
_cell.length_c   1.000
_cell.angle_alpha   90.00
_cell.angle_beta   90.00
_cell.angle_gamma   90.00
#
_symmetry.space_group_name_H-M   'P 1'
#
loop_
_entity.id
_entity.type
_entity.pdbx_description
1 polymer ?
#
loop_
_entity_poly.entity_id
_entity_poly.type
_entity_poly.pdbx_seq_one_letter_code
_entity_poly.pdbx_strand_id
1 'polypeptide(L)'
;MASITASLSLKAQQLTDIELAILICLATDEHPILTTPGHNIDSLVYELCLLVPRVFQLTHVIIYCSPSTTPEDFASELLVYSMPPSPCSTDTPESIALQRNRLTAGSCIAHCIIAINFDLVPHIIQIQVLEMLRTKRILTRGAVLPVPQRFVFIPVMEADAPGEAPRLTPHLHHSFAMSHWHDPEEGYVNMEADEIREAKIEKRQRRQRQQQQQQQQNQEEASTSAGRDIERGEETSAGNSVVRGESEDSESDGELDPLDFFITEA
;
A
#
# COMPACT_ATOMS: atom_id res chain seq x y z
N MET A 1 -19.79 16.86 19.72
CA MET A 1 -18.39 16.89 20.21
C MET A 1 -18.06 15.63 21.02
N ALA A 2 -18.82 15.28 22.08
CA ALA A 2 -18.57 14.07 22.89
C ALA A 2 -18.59 12.72 22.14
N SER A 3 -19.43 12.58 21.10
CA SER A 3 -19.49 11.36 20.28
C SER A 3 -18.23 11.19 19.40
N ILE A 4 -17.75 12.28 18.78
CA ILE A 4 -16.55 12.27 17.93
C ILE A 4 -15.30 11.95 18.76
N THR A 5 -15.18 12.51 19.97
CA THR A 5 -14.06 12.23 20.87
C THR A 5 -14.05 10.80 21.37
N ALA A 6 -15.23 10.20 21.62
CA ALA A 6 -15.34 8.79 22.00
C ALA A 6 -14.94 7.87 20.83
N SER A 7 -15.36 8.19 19.60
CA SER A 7 -14.97 7.44 18.39
C SER A 7 -13.47 7.55 18.10
N LEU A 8 -12.86 8.72 18.32
CA LEU A 8 -11.42 8.94 18.14
C LEU A 8 -10.59 8.19 19.19
N SER A 9 -11.02 8.21 20.46
CA SER A 9 -10.33 7.46 21.52
C SER A 9 -10.36 5.96 21.29
N LEU A 10 -11.49 5.43 20.83
CA LEU A 10 -11.62 4.00 20.52
C LEU A 10 -10.74 3.63 19.32
N LYS A 11 -10.70 4.48 18.29
CA LYS A 11 -9.88 4.27 17.11
C LYS A 11 -8.38 4.40 17.42
N ALA A 12 -7.97 5.36 18.25
CA ALA A 12 -6.58 5.51 18.68
C ALA A 12 -6.08 4.33 19.50
N GLN A 13 -6.94 3.68 20.30
CA GLN A 13 -6.59 2.46 21.04
C GLN A 13 -6.39 1.22 20.15
N GLN A 14 -6.83 1.28 18.89
CA GLN A 14 -6.70 0.17 17.93
C GLN A 14 -5.49 0.32 17.01
N LEU A 15 -4.82 1.48 17.04
CA LEU A 15 -3.67 1.75 16.19
C LEU A 15 -2.40 1.18 16.83
N THR A 16 -1.47 0.72 16.00
CA THR A 16 -0.11 0.43 16.45
C THR A 16 0.61 1.73 16.83
N ASP A 17 1.74 1.63 17.55
CA ASP A 17 2.51 2.80 17.95
C ASP A 17 3.00 3.63 16.76
N ILE A 18 3.39 2.97 15.66
CA ILE A 18 3.78 3.62 14.39
C ILE A 18 2.58 4.33 13.76
N GLU A 19 1.43 3.67 13.67
CA GLU A 19 0.21 4.26 13.13
C GLU A 19 -0.22 5.47 13.95
N LEU A 20 -0.19 5.37 15.28
CA LEU A 20 -0.52 6.46 16.18
C LEU A 20 0.45 7.63 16.02
N ALA A 21 1.76 7.36 15.92
CA ALA A 21 2.79 8.39 15.69
C ALA A 21 2.53 9.17 14.39
N ILE A 22 2.25 8.46 13.30
CA ILE A 22 1.95 9.10 12.00
C ILE A 22 0.63 9.88 12.07
N LEU A 23 -0.40 9.35 12.74
CA LEU A 23 -1.68 10.04 12.92
C LEU A 23 -1.51 11.36 13.68
N ILE A 24 -0.73 11.35 14.76
CA ILE A 24 -0.43 12.56 15.55
C ILE A 24 0.28 13.59 14.67
N CYS A 25 1.31 13.17 13.94
CA CYS A 25 2.06 14.06 13.06
C CYS A 25 1.18 14.67 11.95
N LEU A 26 0.30 13.87 11.35
CA LEU A 26 -0.67 14.35 10.36
C LEU A 26 -1.69 15.34 10.96
N ALA A 27 -2.07 15.15 12.23
CA ALA A 27 -2.99 16.03 12.92
C ALA A 27 -2.34 17.36 13.37
N THR A 28 -1.03 17.34 13.67
CA THR A 28 -0.27 18.52 14.10
C THR A 28 0.45 19.25 12.96
N ASP A 29 0.41 18.72 11.73
CA ASP A 29 1.21 19.19 10.58
C ASP A 29 2.72 19.15 10.86
N GLU A 30 3.13 18.20 11.70
CA GLU A 30 4.52 17.91 12.05
C GLU A 30 4.94 16.57 11.45
N HIS A 31 6.18 16.17 11.72
CA HIS A 31 6.83 15.05 11.06
C HIS A 31 7.45 14.10 12.09
N PRO A 32 7.34 12.77 11.93
CA PRO A 32 7.99 11.81 12.81
C PRO A 32 9.38 11.45 12.28
N ILE A 33 10.29 11.13 13.19
CA ILE A 33 11.52 10.40 12.88
C ILE A 33 11.31 8.95 13.29
N LEU A 34 11.55 8.01 12.38
CA LEU A 34 11.50 6.58 12.70
C LEU A 34 12.91 5.99 12.67
N THR A 35 13.23 5.21 13.68
CA THR A 35 14.51 4.51 13.77
C THR A 35 14.30 3.04 14.09
N THR A 36 15.18 2.18 13.60
CA THR A 36 15.15 0.74 13.87
C THR A 36 16.56 0.17 13.67
N PRO A 37 16.90 -1.02 14.19
CA PRO A 37 18.17 -1.67 13.88
C PRO A 37 18.36 -1.85 12.37
N GLY A 38 19.60 -1.74 11.88
CA GLY A 38 19.87 -1.66 10.43
C GLY A 38 19.32 -2.82 9.61
N HIS A 39 19.30 -4.03 10.19
CA HIS A 39 18.77 -5.23 9.56
C HIS A 39 17.24 -5.25 9.41
N ASN A 40 16.52 -4.31 10.03
CA ASN A 40 15.05 -4.20 9.98
C ASN A 40 14.53 -3.01 9.20
N ILE A 41 15.42 -2.16 8.67
CA ILE A 41 15.01 -0.98 7.89
C ILE A 41 14.08 -1.37 6.75
N ASP A 42 14.42 -2.42 5.99
CA ASP A 42 13.61 -2.86 4.86
C ASP A 42 12.23 -3.36 5.30
N SER A 43 12.15 -4.06 6.43
CA SER A 43 10.87 -4.51 7.01
C SER A 43 10.01 -3.33 7.45
N LEU A 44 10.60 -2.36 8.16
CA LEU A 44 9.90 -1.14 8.58
C LEU A 44 9.43 -0.32 7.39
N VAL A 45 10.25 -0.17 6.35
CA VAL A 45 9.87 0.52 5.12
C VAL A 45 8.73 -0.22 4.44
N TYR A 46 8.79 -1.56 4.35
CA TYR A 46 7.72 -2.36 3.76
C TYR A 46 6.40 -2.22 4.56
N GLU A 47 6.46 -2.27 5.89
CA GLU A 47 5.31 -1.96 6.75
C GLU A 47 4.72 -0.58 6.43
N LEU A 48 5.55 0.47 6.36
CA LEU A 48 5.08 1.82 6.02
C LEU A 48 4.43 1.88 4.64
N CYS A 49 4.97 1.16 3.65
CA CYS A 49 4.39 1.11 2.30
C CYS A 49 3.01 0.46 2.27
N LEU A 50 2.74 -0.48 3.19
CA LEU A 50 1.43 -1.09 3.34
C LEU A 50 0.50 -0.21 4.19
N LEU A 51 1.00 0.30 5.30
CA LEU A 51 0.29 1.08 6.31
C LEU A 51 -0.23 2.40 5.75
N VAL A 52 0.61 3.18 5.07
CA VAL A 52 0.25 4.52 4.56
C VAL A 52 -0.97 4.52 3.63
N PRO A 53 -1.05 3.66 2.58
CA PRO A 53 -2.23 3.60 1.73
C PRO A 53 -3.42 2.90 2.40
N ARG A 54 -3.21 1.89 3.25
CA ARG A 54 -4.31 1.14 3.88
C ARG A 54 -5.01 1.94 4.98
N VAL A 55 -4.24 2.57 5.86
CA VAL A 55 -4.76 3.24 7.06
C VAL A 55 -5.09 4.71 6.77
N PHE A 56 -4.17 5.43 6.11
CA PHE A 56 -4.31 6.87 5.89
C PHE A 56 -4.82 7.26 4.52
N GLN A 57 -4.89 6.30 3.57
CA GLN A 57 -5.29 6.54 2.18
C GLN A 57 -4.45 7.63 1.51
N LEU A 58 -3.15 7.64 1.84
CA LEU A 58 -2.19 8.60 1.31
C LEU A 58 -1.31 7.91 0.26
N THR A 59 -0.91 8.69 -0.75
CA THR A 59 0.16 8.26 -1.67
C THR A 59 1.50 8.39 -0.96
N HIS A 60 2.41 7.46 -1.21
CA HIS A 60 3.76 7.50 -0.67
C HIS A 60 4.81 7.39 -1.77
N VAL A 61 6.00 7.90 -1.49
CA VAL A 61 7.20 7.69 -2.30
C VAL A 61 8.37 7.32 -1.39
N ILE A 62 9.24 6.45 -1.88
CA ILE A 62 10.43 6.00 -1.16
C ILE A 62 11.64 6.67 -1.79
N ILE A 63 12.51 7.23 -0.98
CA ILE A 63 13.75 7.88 -1.40
C ILE A 63 14.92 7.25 -0.66
N TYR A 64 15.88 6.73 -1.42
CA TYR A 64 17.10 6.15 -0.87
C TYR A 64 18.18 7.22 -0.75
N CYS A 65 18.55 7.53 0.47
CA CYS A 65 19.52 8.58 0.74
C CYS A 65 20.94 8.02 0.82
N SER A 66 21.88 8.75 0.22
CA SER A 66 23.30 8.43 0.22
C SER A 66 24.13 9.72 0.28
N PRO A 67 25.43 9.63 0.63
CA PRO A 67 26.34 10.78 0.57
C PRO A 67 26.51 11.35 -0.85
N SER A 68 26.19 10.57 -1.88
CA SER A 68 26.23 10.97 -3.29
C SER A 68 24.92 11.54 -3.82
N THR A 69 23.84 11.55 -3.03
CA THR A 69 22.53 12.04 -3.47
C THR A 69 22.61 13.52 -3.82
N THR A 70 22.32 13.86 -5.07
CA THR A 70 22.31 15.26 -5.53
C THR A 70 20.94 15.91 -5.32
N PRO A 71 20.85 17.25 -5.26
CA PRO A 71 19.56 17.94 -5.16
C PRO A 71 18.63 17.67 -6.34
N GLU A 72 19.19 17.40 -7.53
CA GLU A 72 18.42 17.09 -8.74
C GLU A 72 17.86 15.67 -8.69
N ASP A 73 18.64 14.70 -8.20
CA ASP A 73 18.17 13.33 -8.00
C ASP A 73 17.05 13.30 -6.94
N PHE A 74 17.28 13.95 -5.79
CA PHE A 74 16.30 14.06 -4.72
C PHE A 74 15.01 14.73 -5.21
N ALA A 75 15.12 15.85 -5.93
CA ALA A 75 13.96 16.53 -6.49
C ALA A 75 13.19 15.67 -7.49
N SER A 76 13.89 14.86 -8.28
CA SER A 76 13.27 13.98 -9.29
C SER A 76 12.51 12.82 -8.64
N GLU A 77 13.05 12.23 -7.58
CA GLU A 77 12.39 11.13 -6.85
C GLU A 77 11.13 11.58 -6.09
N LEU A 78 11.01 12.87 -5.76
CA LEU A 78 9.82 13.42 -5.09
C LEU A 78 8.60 13.57 -6.02
N LEU A 79 8.82 13.61 -7.33
CA LEU A 79 7.76 13.87 -8.29
C LEU A 79 7.02 12.59 -8.62
N VAL A 80 5.75 12.54 -8.19
CA VAL A 80 4.80 11.54 -8.66
C VAL A 80 4.12 12.10 -9.91
N TYR A 81 4.04 11.27 -10.95
CA TYR A 81 3.25 11.62 -12.13
C TYR A 81 1.76 11.51 -11.78
N SER A 82 1.10 12.67 -11.71
CA SER A 82 -0.34 12.78 -11.75
C SER A 82 -0.75 12.90 -13.21
N MET A 83 -1.56 11.98 -13.72
CA MET A 83 -2.17 12.13 -15.05
C MET A 83 -2.83 13.52 -15.15
N PRO A 84 -2.55 14.34 -16.17
CA PRO A 84 -3.25 15.60 -16.32
C PRO A 84 -4.74 15.30 -16.52
N PRO A 85 -5.66 16.05 -15.87
CA PRO A 85 -7.07 15.92 -16.16
C PRO A 85 -7.30 16.18 -17.66
N SER A 86 -8.08 15.31 -18.30
CA SER A 86 -8.42 15.35 -19.72
C SER A 86 -8.76 16.78 -20.17
N PRO A 87 -8.30 17.23 -21.37
CA PRO A 87 -8.50 18.60 -21.80
C PRO A 87 -9.99 18.89 -22.00
N CYS A 88 -10.60 19.62 -21.07
CA CYS A 88 -11.87 20.28 -21.31
C CYS A 88 -11.61 21.49 -22.22
N SER A 89 -12.00 21.36 -23.48
CA SER A 89 -11.95 22.42 -24.48
C SER A 89 -12.74 23.65 -24.03
N THR A 90 -12.06 24.73 -23.66
CA THR A 90 -12.63 26.08 -23.70
C THR A 90 -11.55 27.07 -24.16
N ASP A 91 -11.64 27.46 -25.42
CA ASP A 91 -10.85 28.54 -26.04
C ASP A 91 -11.13 29.86 -25.31
N THR A 92 -10.15 30.36 -24.55
CA THR A 92 -10.05 31.78 -24.20
C THR A 92 -8.60 32.24 -24.37
N PRO A 93 -8.35 33.34 -25.11
CA PRO A 93 -7.00 33.76 -25.45
C PRO A 93 -6.49 34.78 -24.43
N GLU A 94 -6.15 34.34 -23.23
CA GLU A 94 -5.32 35.16 -22.33
C GLU A 94 -4.29 34.32 -21.58
N SER A 95 -3.08 34.87 -21.51
CA SER A 95 -2.01 34.56 -20.55
C SER A 95 -0.98 33.50 -20.96
N ILE A 96 0.03 33.98 -21.67
CA ILE A 96 1.37 33.38 -21.86
C ILE A 96 2.02 32.97 -20.51
N ALA A 97 1.54 33.52 -19.37
CA ALA A 97 1.93 33.12 -18.02
C ALA A 97 1.45 31.71 -17.62
N LEU A 98 0.35 31.20 -18.18
CA LEU A 98 -0.17 29.86 -17.89
C LEU A 98 0.57 28.74 -18.65
N GLN A 99 1.40 29.10 -19.64
CA GLN A 99 2.06 28.12 -20.50
C GLN A 99 3.27 27.45 -19.84
N ARG A 100 3.95 28.12 -18.88
CA ARG A 100 5.01 27.49 -18.07
C ARG A 100 4.48 26.43 -17.10
N ASN A 101 3.24 26.58 -16.61
CA ASN A 101 2.61 25.59 -15.73
C ASN A 101 2.18 24.31 -16.44
N ARG A 102 2.17 24.28 -17.78
CA ARG A 102 1.75 23.08 -18.52
C ARG A 102 2.81 21.98 -18.61
N LEU A 103 4.09 22.31 -18.38
CA LEU A 103 5.17 21.30 -18.30
C LEU A 103 5.22 20.62 -16.93
N THR A 104 4.57 21.18 -15.91
CA THR A 104 4.41 20.61 -14.56
C THR A 104 2.96 20.21 -14.24
N ALA A 105 2.04 20.34 -15.20
CA ALA A 105 0.62 20.05 -15.03
C ALA A 105 0.30 18.56 -14.77
N GLY A 106 1.32 17.70 -14.68
CA GLY A 106 1.17 16.31 -14.29
C GLY A 106 2.19 15.83 -13.26
N SER A 107 2.87 16.72 -12.53
CA SER A 107 3.81 16.32 -11.47
C SER A 107 3.37 16.91 -10.14
N CYS A 108 2.96 16.04 -9.22
CA CYS A 108 2.63 16.41 -7.85
C CYS A 108 3.55 15.69 -6.87
N ILE A 109 3.70 16.23 -5.67
CA ILE A 109 4.46 15.57 -4.60
C ILE A 109 3.54 14.55 -3.92
N ALA A 110 4.08 13.40 -3.54
CA ALA A 110 3.36 12.42 -2.73
C ALA A 110 2.91 13.03 -1.37
N HIS A 111 1.86 12.47 -0.79
CA HIS A 111 1.40 12.89 0.54
C HIS A 111 2.35 12.41 1.64
N CYS A 112 3.02 11.28 1.43
CA CYS A 112 4.00 10.73 2.34
C CYS A 112 5.33 10.55 1.60
N ILE A 113 6.43 11.01 2.21
CA ILE A 113 7.78 10.72 1.73
C ILE A 113 8.49 9.91 2.79
N ILE A 114 8.95 8.72 2.40
CA ILE A 114 9.75 7.83 3.24
C ILE A 114 11.19 7.97 2.79
N ALA A 115 12.03 8.62 3.60
CA ALA A 115 13.42 8.90 3.29
C ALA A 115 14.34 7.96 4.08
N ILE A 116 14.91 6.97 3.41
CA ILE A 116 15.73 5.91 4.03
C ILE A 116 17.17 6.40 4.15
N ASN A 117 17.79 6.27 5.32
CA ASN A 117 19.16 6.70 5.63
C ASN A 117 19.38 8.21 5.43
N PHE A 118 18.36 9.00 5.80
CA PHE A 118 18.36 10.43 5.57
C PHE A 118 19.50 11.18 6.30
N ASP A 119 20.07 10.60 7.34
CA ASP A 119 21.27 11.10 8.01
C ASP A 119 22.52 11.14 7.12
N LEU A 120 22.58 10.30 6.09
CA LEU A 120 23.72 10.21 5.17
C LEU A 120 23.70 11.28 4.07
N VAL A 121 22.60 12.02 3.89
CA VAL A 121 22.50 13.02 2.80
C VAL A 121 23.43 14.21 3.02
N PRO A 122 23.89 14.85 1.92
CA PRO A 122 24.57 16.14 2.01
C PRO A 122 23.74 17.22 2.72
N HIS A 123 24.41 18.13 3.42
CA HIS A 123 23.76 19.22 4.17
C HIS A 123 22.83 20.09 3.31
N ILE A 124 23.11 20.22 2.01
CA ILE A 124 22.24 20.97 1.08
C ILE A 124 20.86 20.33 0.95
N ILE A 125 20.76 19.00 0.98
CA ILE A 125 19.49 18.27 0.93
C ILE A 125 18.72 18.47 2.23
N GLN A 126 19.40 18.45 3.39
CA GLN A 126 18.77 18.74 4.67
C GLN A 126 18.17 20.15 4.71
N ILE A 127 18.88 21.15 4.16
CA ILE A 127 18.34 22.52 4.02
C ILE A 127 17.13 22.54 3.10
N GLN A 128 17.19 21.86 1.95
CA GLN A 128 16.07 21.80 1.00
C GLN A 128 14.83 21.16 1.61
N VAL A 129 15.01 20.09 2.39
CA VAL A 129 13.92 19.48 3.17
C VAL A 129 13.41 20.46 4.22
N LEU A 130 14.28 21.10 5.01
CA LEU A 130 13.87 22.10 6.00
C LEU A 130 13.03 23.24 5.37
N GLU A 131 13.46 23.74 4.21
CA GLU A 131 12.71 24.74 3.46
C GLU A 131 11.36 24.20 2.99
N MET A 132 11.32 22.95 2.50
CA MET A 132 10.09 22.27 2.10
C MET A 132 9.11 22.11 3.27
N LEU A 133 9.57 21.68 4.45
CA LEU A 133 8.72 21.51 5.63
C LEU A 133 8.16 22.86 6.11
N ARG A 134 8.99 23.91 6.11
CA ARG A 134 8.59 25.25 6.60
C ARG A 134 7.70 26.02 5.64
N THR A 135 7.98 25.93 4.34
CA THR A 135 7.27 26.73 3.31
C THR A 135 6.16 25.95 2.63
N LYS A 136 6.07 24.64 2.85
CA LYS A 136 5.18 23.70 2.16
C LYS A 136 5.32 23.82 0.64
N ARG A 137 6.55 24.06 0.17
CA ARG A 137 6.91 24.22 -1.24
C ARG A 137 8.29 23.63 -1.49
N ILE A 138 8.46 22.98 -2.62
CA ILE A 138 9.78 22.55 -3.08
C ILE A 138 10.21 23.37 -4.30
N LEU A 139 11.45 23.84 -4.26
CA LEU A 139 12.09 24.49 -5.41
C LEU A 139 12.76 23.42 -6.26
N THR A 140 12.29 23.24 -7.49
CA THR A 140 13.00 22.44 -8.51
C THR A 140 13.61 23.37 -9.55
N ARG A 141 14.45 22.83 -10.43
CA ARG A 141 15.15 23.59 -11.47
C ARG A 141 14.21 24.40 -12.38
N GLY A 142 12.96 23.96 -12.55
CA GLY A 142 12.01 24.55 -13.48
C GLY A 142 10.72 25.07 -12.86
N ALA A 143 10.44 24.78 -11.59
CA ALA A 143 9.18 25.13 -10.96
C ALA A 143 9.24 25.15 -9.44
N VAL A 144 8.27 25.84 -8.84
CA VAL A 144 7.98 25.73 -7.41
C VAL A 144 6.74 24.88 -7.27
N LEU A 145 6.87 23.68 -6.71
CA LEU A 145 5.74 22.78 -6.54
C LEU A 145 5.20 22.88 -5.11
N PRO A 146 3.89 23.07 -4.93
CA PRO A 146 3.28 23.06 -3.61
C PRO A 146 3.30 21.63 -3.04
N VAL A 147 3.61 21.53 -1.76
CA VAL A 147 3.45 20.29 -0.98
C VAL A 147 1.96 20.12 -0.66
N PRO A 148 1.40 18.89 -0.72
CA PRO A 148 0.02 18.63 -0.34
C PRO A 148 -0.31 19.15 1.06
N GLN A 149 -1.57 19.55 1.27
CA GLN A 149 -2.00 20.05 2.59
C GLN A 149 -1.91 18.97 3.68
N ARG A 150 -2.17 17.71 3.31
CA ARG A 150 -1.96 16.56 4.18
C ARG A 150 -0.65 15.91 3.79
N PHE A 151 0.40 16.26 4.51
CA PHE A 151 1.74 15.84 4.14
C PHE A 151 2.56 15.39 5.35
N VAL A 152 3.29 14.30 5.18
CA VAL A 152 4.22 13.78 6.18
C VAL A 152 5.56 13.39 5.53
N PHE A 153 6.65 13.88 6.11
CA PHE A 153 8.01 13.47 5.75
C PHE A 153 8.53 12.56 6.86
N ILE A 154 8.91 11.34 6.52
CA ILE A 154 9.29 10.29 7.47
C ILE A 154 10.73 9.86 7.15
N PRO A 155 11.75 10.45 7.78
CA PRO A 155 13.09 9.89 7.76
C PRO A 155 13.11 8.56 8.53
N VAL A 156 13.56 7.51 7.86
CA VAL A 156 13.83 6.20 8.43
C VAL A 156 15.34 6.04 8.52
N MET A 157 15.87 5.87 9.73
CA MET A 157 17.32 5.81 9.98
C MET A 157 17.70 4.60 10.82
N GLU A 158 18.94 4.14 10.64
CA GLU A 158 19.52 3.08 11.46
C GLU A 158 19.80 3.59 12.88
N ALA A 159 19.36 2.84 13.89
CA ALA A 159 19.80 3.02 15.27
C ALA A 159 19.72 1.68 16.04
N ASP A 160 20.80 1.31 16.72
CA ASP A 160 20.89 0.05 17.47
C ASP A 160 20.00 0.05 18.73
N ALA A 161 19.73 1.23 19.30
CA ALA A 161 18.94 1.35 20.51
C ALA A 161 18.07 2.63 20.54
N PRO A 162 17.01 2.66 21.37
CA PRO A 162 16.22 3.85 21.60
C PRO A 162 17.07 5.03 22.05
N GLY A 163 16.91 6.18 21.38
CA GLY A 163 17.64 7.41 21.73
C GLY A 163 19.04 7.52 21.12
N GLU A 164 19.52 6.51 20.38
CA GLU A 164 20.78 6.54 19.62
C GLU A 164 20.59 7.01 18.17
N ALA A 165 19.47 7.68 17.88
CA ALA A 165 19.16 8.17 16.54
C ALA A 165 20.29 9.06 15.97
N PRO A 166 20.66 8.88 14.68
CA PRO A 166 21.66 9.71 14.02
C PRO A 166 21.32 11.21 14.11
N ARG A 167 22.36 12.03 14.23
CA ARG A 167 22.19 13.47 14.39
C ARG A 167 21.88 14.14 13.06
N LEU A 168 20.60 14.49 12.87
CA LEU A 168 20.20 15.50 11.89
C LEU A 168 20.67 16.89 12.33
N THR A 169 20.75 17.83 11.39
CA THR A 169 21.07 19.22 11.73
C THR A 169 20.08 19.75 12.78
N PRO A 170 20.53 20.54 13.78
CA PRO A 170 19.67 20.97 14.87
C PRO A 170 18.39 21.65 14.37
N HIS A 171 18.49 22.52 13.36
CA HIS A 171 17.33 23.22 12.82
C HIS A 171 16.30 22.30 12.15
N LEU A 172 16.76 21.23 11.49
CA LEU A 172 15.88 20.25 10.90
C LEU A 172 15.23 19.36 11.98
N HIS A 173 15.99 18.99 13.01
CA HIS A 173 15.46 18.26 14.17
C HIS A 173 14.26 18.98 14.81
N HIS A 174 14.25 20.33 14.86
CA HIS A 174 13.13 21.09 15.41
C HIS A 174 11.85 21.06 14.56
N SER A 175 11.93 20.58 13.31
CA SER A 175 10.74 20.40 12.45
C SER A 175 10.08 19.03 12.63
N PHE A 176 10.67 18.16 13.47
CA PHE A 176 10.10 16.87 13.83
C PHE A 176 9.50 16.91 15.22
N ALA A 177 8.29 16.36 15.36
CA ALA A 177 7.55 16.36 16.62
C ALA A 177 8.00 15.24 17.56
N MET A 178 8.38 14.11 16.98
CA MET A 178 8.63 12.89 17.72
C MET A 178 9.70 12.05 17.03
N SER A 179 10.43 11.31 17.83
CA SER A 179 11.33 10.25 17.40
C SER A 179 10.81 8.95 18.01
N HIS A 180 10.52 7.98 17.18
CA HIS A 180 10.09 6.65 17.58
C HIS A 180 11.12 5.63 17.13
N TRP A 181 11.62 4.84 18.08
CA TRP A 181 12.44 3.68 17.80
C TRP A 181 11.54 2.46 17.81
N HIS A 182 11.52 1.73 16.71
CA HIS A 182 10.72 0.52 16.55
C HIS A 182 11.57 -0.71 16.85
N ASP A 183 11.09 -1.50 17.81
CA ASP A 183 11.69 -2.77 18.19
C ASP A 183 11.29 -3.86 17.17
N PRO A 184 12.25 -4.54 16.53
CA PRO A 184 11.96 -5.68 15.66
C PRO A 184 11.13 -6.79 16.32
N GLU A 185 11.17 -6.90 17.65
CA GLU A 185 10.38 -7.90 18.40
C GLU A 185 8.88 -7.56 18.48
N GLU A 186 8.47 -6.30 18.25
CA GLU A 186 7.07 -5.88 18.24
C GLU A 186 6.30 -6.39 17.02
N GLY A 187 7.01 -6.73 15.94
CA GLY A 187 6.43 -7.25 14.70
C GLY A 187 5.76 -6.17 13.83
N TYR A 188 5.18 -6.63 12.73
CA TYR A 188 4.66 -5.76 11.66
C TYR A 188 3.25 -6.18 11.26
N VAL A 189 2.25 -5.52 11.84
CA VAL A 189 0.83 -5.90 11.71
C VAL A 189 0.36 -5.87 10.26
N ASN A 190 0.76 -4.85 9.48
CA ASN A 190 0.32 -4.75 8.09
C ASN A 190 1.05 -5.74 7.18
N MET A 191 2.32 -6.07 7.46
CA MET A 191 3.05 -7.14 6.76
C MET A 191 2.41 -8.51 7.01
N GLU A 192 2.18 -8.88 8.27
CA GLU A 192 1.56 -10.16 8.62
C GLU A 192 0.17 -10.32 7.99
N ALA A 193 -0.63 -9.25 8.01
CA ALA A 193 -1.94 -9.24 7.35
C ALA A 193 -1.84 -9.46 5.84
N ASP A 194 -0.79 -8.93 5.19
CA ASP A 194 -0.57 -9.12 3.77
C ASP A 194 -0.13 -10.55 3.43
N GLU A 195 0.77 -11.14 4.21
CA GLU A 195 1.20 -12.54 4.05
C GLU A 195 0.00 -13.50 4.17
N ILE A 196 -0.87 -13.28 5.16
CA ILE A 196 -2.10 -14.06 5.33
C ILE A 196 -3.02 -13.91 4.11
N ARG A 197 -3.14 -12.69 3.58
CA ARG A 197 -3.96 -12.39 2.39
C ARG A 197 -3.43 -13.12 1.16
N GLU A 198 -2.12 -13.09 0.93
CA GLU A 198 -1.47 -13.80 -0.17
C GLU A 198 -1.63 -15.32 -0.07
N ALA A 199 -1.44 -15.89 1.12
CA ALA A 199 -1.64 -17.32 1.34
C ALA A 199 -3.08 -17.77 1.08
N LYS A 200 -4.08 -16.93 1.40
CA LYS A 200 -5.50 -17.20 1.07
C LYS A 200 -5.74 -17.17 -0.43
N ILE A 201 -5.15 -16.20 -1.15
CA ILE A 201 -5.25 -16.10 -2.61
C ILE A 201 -4.63 -17.34 -3.26
N GLU A 202 -3.46 -17.76 -2.81
CA GLU A 202 -2.78 -18.93 -3.36
C GLU A 202 -3.60 -20.21 -3.14
N LYS A 203 -4.16 -20.41 -1.93
CA LYS A 203 -5.06 -21.54 -1.64
C LYS A 203 -6.29 -21.54 -2.55
N ARG A 204 -6.89 -20.37 -2.81
CA ARG A 204 -8.02 -20.24 -3.74
C ARG A 204 -7.63 -20.63 -5.17
N GLN A 205 -6.49 -20.16 -5.65
CA GLN A 205 -5.98 -20.50 -6.99
C GLN A 205 -5.67 -22.00 -7.12
N ARG A 206 -5.07 -22.62 -6.10
CA ARG A 206 -4.80 -24.06 -6.08
C ARG A 206 -6.10 -24.87 -6.16
N ARG A 207 -7.13 -24.49 -5.40
CA ARG A 207 -8.45 -25.15 -5.46
C ARG A 207 -9.10 -25.00 -6.84
N GLN A 208 -9.02 -23.82 -7.45
CA GLN A 208 -9.55 -23.60 -8.81
C GLN A 208 -8.82 -24.46 -9.86
N ARG A 209 -7.48 -24.55 -9.79
CA ARG A 209 -6.70 -25.40 -10.71
C ARG A 209 -7.04 -26.88 -10.56
N GLN A 210 -7.21 -27.36 -9.33
CA GLN A 210 -7.61 -28.76 -9.07
C GLN A 210 -9.01 -29.08 -9.62
N GLN A 211 -9.98 -28.16 -9.44
CA GLN A 211 -11.33 -28.33 -9.99
C GLN A 211 -11.33 -28.35 -11.53
N GLN A 212 -10.53 -27.49 -12.18
CA GLN A 212 -10.40 -27.50 -13.64
C GLN A 212 -9.78 -28.80 -14.16
N GLN A 213 -8.76 -29.35 -13.46
CA GLN A 213 -8.15 -30.63 -13.83
C GLN A 213 -9.12 -31.81 -13.68
N GLN A 214 -9.92 -31.84 -12.59
CA GLN A 214 -10.95 -32.87 -12.41
C GLN A 214 -12.05 -32.79 -13.48
N GLN A 215 -12.47 -31.59 -13.88
CA GLN A 215 -13.45 -31.43 -14.96
C GLN A 215 -12.92 -31.91 -16.32
N GLN A 216 -11.64 -31.67 -16.62
CA GLN A 216 -11.01 -32.18 -17.85
C GLN A 216 -10.92 -33.71 -17.85
N GLN A 217 -10.51 -34.34 -16.75
CA GLN A 217 -10.47 -35.80 -16.63
C GLN A 217 -11.86 -36.43 -16.77
N ASN A 218 -12.89 -35.85 -16.13
CA ASN A 218 -14.26 -36.35 -16.23
C ASN A 218 -14.83 -36.23 -17.67
N GLN A 219 -14.44 -35.22 -18.45
CA GLN A 219 -14.83 -35.09 -19.86
C GLN A 219 -14.12 -36.10 -20.77
N GLU A 220 -12.84 -36.40 -20.52
CA GLU A 220 -12.09 -37.42 -21.24
C GLU A 220 -12.61 -38.83 -20.97
N GLU A 221 -12.99 -39.15 -19.72
CA GLU A 221 -13.59 -40.44 -19.36
C GLU A 221 -15.02 -40.62 -19.93
N ALA A 222 -15.83 -39.55 -19.95
CA ALA A 222 -17.16 -39.57 -20.56
C ALA A 222 -17.12 -39.81 -22.08
N SER A 223 -16.09 -39.29 -22.77
CA SER A 223 -15.92 -39.48 -24.21
C SER A 223 -15.31 -40.84 -24.59
N THR A 224 -14.53 -41.47 -23.69
CA THR A 224 -14.01 -42.83 -23.91
C THR A 224 -15.03 -43.93 -23.61
N SER A 225 -16.01 -43.70 -22.73
CA SER A 225 -17.09 -44.66 -22.44
C SER A 225 -18.19 -44.68 -23.51
N ALA A 226 -18.53 -43.54 -24.12
CA ALA A 226 -19.49 -43.48 -25.24
C ALA A 226 -19.03 -44.22 -26.51
N GLY A 227 -17.74 -44.56 -26.62
CA GLY A 227 -17.18 -45.33 -27.73
C GLY A 227 -17.23 -46.86 -27.58
N ARG A 228 -17.78 -47.40 -26.47
CA ARG A 228 -17.81 -48.86 -26.20
C ARG A 228 -19.20 -49.51 -26.14
N ASP A 229 -20.25 -48.82 -26.59
CA ASP A 229 -21.61 -49.37 -26.64
C ASP A 229 -22.12 -49.54 -28.09
N ILE A 230 -21.33 -50.17 -28.96
CA ILE A 230 -21.83 -50.78 -30.22
C ILE A 230 -21.11 -52.13 -30.40
N GLU A 231 -21.49 -53.14 -29.61
CA GLU A 231 -21.47 -54.57 -29.99
C GLU A 231 -21.87 -55.45 -28.79
N ARG A 232 -23.18 -55.71 -28.64
CA ARG A 232 -23.77 -57.03 -28.31
C ARG A 232 -25.28 -56.91 -28.00
N GLY A 233 -26.11 -57.28 -28.97
CA GLY A 233 -27.26 -58.15 -28.69
C GLY A 233 -26.74 -59.59 -28.58
N GLU A 234 -27.38 -60.56 -27.96
CA GLU A 234 -28.70 -60.70 -27.32
C GLU A 234 -28.50 -61.76 -26.21
N GLU A 235 -29.31 -61.74 -25.14
CA GLU A 235 -30.05 -62.93 -24.65
C GLU A 235 -30.82 -62.62 -23.34
N THR A 236 -32.15 -62.65 -23.49
CA THR A 236 -33.20 -63.18 -22.60
C THR A 236 -33.23 -62.89 -21.08
N SER A 237 -34.34 -62.25 -20.71
CA SER A 237 -35.40 -62.76 -19.79
C SER A 237 -35.18 -62.77 -18.26
N ALA A 238 -36.08 -62.00 -17.63
CA ALA A 238 -36.76 -62.21 -16.34
C ALA A 238 -36.03 -61.91 -15.02
N GLY A 239 -36.71 -61.12 -14.17
CA GLY A 239 -36.74 -61.39 -12.73
C GLY A 239 -36.42 -60.25 -11.76
N ASN A 240 -37.37 -59.32 -11.60
CA ASN A 240 -37.93 -58.82 -10.34
C ASN A 240 -37.06 -58.21 -9.19
N SER A 241 -37.66 -57.13 -8.64
CA SER A 241 -37.62 -56.67 -7.23
C SER A 241 -36.37 -55.93 -6.72
N VAL A 242 -36.38 -54.98 -5.77
CA VAL A 242 -37.32 -54.08 -5.06
C VAL A 242 -36.43 -53.38 -3.97
N VAL A 243 -36.88 -52.23 -3.41
CA VAL A 243 -36.36 -51.48 -2.22
C VAL A 243 -35.18 -50.52 -2.50
N ARG A 244 -35.23 -49.17 -2.38
CA ARG A 244 -35.74 -48.17 -1.39
C ARG A 244 -34.66 -47.71 -0.38
N GLY A 245 -34.58 -46.38 -0.17
CA GLY A 245 -33.87 -45.68 0.91
C GLY A 245 -32.93 -44.60 0.36
N GLU A 246 -33.27 -43.30 0.35
CA GLU A 246 -33.17 -42.33 1.49
C GLU A 246 -31.70 -42.11 1.89
N SER A 247 -31.16 -40.92 2.17
CA SER A 247 -31.53 -39.49 2.11
C SER A 247 -30.27 -38.72 2.59
N GLU A 248 -30.25 -37.38 2.41
CA GLU A 248 -29.59 -36.40 3.33
C GLU A 248 -28.02 -36.38 3.36
N ASP A 249 -27.28 -35.26 3.40
CA ASP A 249 -27.49 -33.85 3.81
C ASP A 249 -26.52 -32.97 2.99
N SER A 250 -26.90 -31.86 2.34
CA SER A 250 -27.05 -30.49 2.87
C SER A 250 -26.12 -30.07 4.01
N GLU A 251 -25.07 -29.31 3.70
CA GLU A 251 -24.61 -28.23 4.57
C GLU A 251 -24.16 -27.03 3.73
N SER A 252 -25.02 -26.00 3.79
CA SER A 252 -24.78 -24.64 3.36
C SER A 252 -23.88 -23.94 4.36
N ASP A 253 -22.94 -23.13 3.90
CA ASP A 253 -22.62 -21.88 4.58
C ASP A 253 -22.34 -20.81 3.52
N GLY A 254 -23.40 -20.03 3.27
CA GLY A 254 -23.28 -18.72 2.68
C GLY A 254 -23.04 -17.72 3.79
N GLU A 255 -21.86 -17.12 3.81
CA GLU A 255 -21.66 -15.84 4.47
C GLU A 255 -21.26 -14.84 3.39
N LEU A 256 -22.19 -13.93 3.13
CA LEU A 256 -22.06 -12.80 2.22
C LEU A 256 -21.16 -11.76 2.89
N ASP A 257 -19.92 -11.59 2.39
CA ASP A 257 -19.13 -10.40 2.70
C ASP A 257 -19.28 -9.38 1.55
N PRO A 258 -19.88 -8.21 1.80
CA PRO A 258 -20.16 -7.22 0.78
C PRO A 258 -19.03 -6.19 0.70
N LEU A 259 -17.85 -6.56 0.17
CA LEU A 259 -16.83 -5.58 -0.26
C LEU A 259 -16.04 -6.10 -1.48
N ASP A 260 -16.74 -6.59 -2.50
CA ASP A 260 -16.26 -6.54 -3.89
C ASP A 260 -16.75 -5.22 -4.50
N PHE A 261 -16.04 -4.13 -4.22
CA PHE A 261 -16.14 -2.93 -5.06
C PHE A 261 -14.76 -2.28 -5.14
N PHE A 262 -14.34 -2.04 -6.39
CA PHE A 262 -13.05 -1.53 -6.85
C PHE A 262 -11.92 -2.54 -7.10
N ILE A 263 -12.14 -3.47 -8.04
CA ILE A 263 -11.20 -3.62 -9.16
C ILE A 263 -12.00 -3.87 -10.44
N THR A 264 -12.36 -2.81 -11.17
CA THR A 264 -12.54 -2.86 -12.63
C THR A 264 -12.27 -1.46 -13.19
N GLU A 265 -11.27 -1.40 -14.07
CA GLU A 265 -11.02 -0.43 -15.16
C GLU A 265 -11.39 1.05 -14.97
N ALA A 266 -10.36 1.92 -15.02
CA ALA A 266 -10.01 2.72 -16.21
C ALA A 266 -8.86 3.68 -15.89
#